data_AF-A0AAP5I4X2-F1
#
_entry.id   AF-A0AAP5I4X2-F1
#
_cell.length_a   1.000
_cell.length_b   1.000
_cell.length_c   1.000
_cell.angle_alpha   90.00
_cell.angle_beta   90.00
_cell.angle_gamma   90.00
#
_symmetry.space_group_name_H-M   'P 1'
#
loop_
_entity.id
_entity.type
_entity.pdbx_description
1 polymer ?
#
loop_
_entity_poly.entity_id
_entity_poly.type
_entity_poly.pdbx_seq_one_letter_code
_entity_poly.pdbx_strand_id
1 'polypeptide(L)'
;MFKSFSKKPLRRFILLLTVGLVIVSAIIFGSLRKATAASVHLTMGNPSGAITSTASPDNYLLDKAQYAVSYSNSRRIPNWVSWQLNQSWLGSTPRQNDFRADTTLPSGWYQVTTSDYTGSGYDRGHMCPSADRTNSVTNNSATFLMTNIVPQAADNNQGYWAELENYERSLVTNNGKELYVIAGGYGSLGTIANGKITIPARLFKIIVVTNPGTGAAGVNTSTRVIAIDTPNTQGSRSVNWGNFRTTVDSIESKTGYDFLSNVSSSVQAVIESTVDTGPTQ
;
A
#
# COMPACT_ATOMS: atom_id res chain seq x y z
N MET A 1 1.83 60.86 -71.70
CA MET A 1 2.08 62.32 -71.76
C MET A 1 1.70 62.92 -70.41
N PHE A 2 2.56 63.78 -69.88
CA PHE A 2 2.62 64.24 -68.48
C PHE A 2 1.58 65.32 -68.10
N LYS A 3 1.41 65.48 -66.77
CA LYS A 3 0.92 66.65 -65.96
C LYS A 3 -0.59 66.79 -65.70
N SER A 4 -0.99 66.82 -64.42
CA SER A 4 -1.05 68.07 -63.62
C SER A 4 -1.70 67.85 -62.23
N PHE A 5 -1.15 68.51 -61.21
CA PHE A 5 -1.62 68.59 -59.81
C PHE A 5 -2.73 69.66 -59.64
N SER A 6 -3.67 69.50 -58.68
CA SER A 6 -4.17 70.62 -57.85
C SER A 6 -5.08 70.22 -56.66
N LYS A 7 -4.59 70.54 -55.43
CA LYS A 7 -5.24 71.12 -54.22
C LYS A 7 -6.35 70.37 -53.41
N LYS A 8 -5.91 69.75 -52.28
CA LYS A 8 -6.21 69.99 -50.82
C LYS A 8 -7.57 70.63 -50.36
N PRO A 9 -8.02 70.54 -49.07
CA PRO A 9 -7.70 69.61 -47.94
C PRO A 9 -8.89 69.20 -47.01
N LEU A 10 -8.60 68.26 -46.10
CA LEU A 10 -9.09 68.04 -44.71
C LEU A 10 -10.53 68.43 -44.29
N ARG A 11 -11.27 67.46 -43.75
CA ARG A 11 -11.86 67.56 -42.40
C ARG A 11 -11.90 66.20 -41.73
N ARG A 12 -11.13 66.09 -40.63
CA ARG A 12 -11.17 64.99 -39.67
C ARG A 12 -12.47 65.06 -38.88
N PHE A 13 -13.15 63.94 -38.72
CA PHE A 13 -13.91 63.65 -37.50
C PHE A 13 -13.66 62.18 -37.15
N ILE A 14 -13.03 61.97 -35.99
CA ILE A 14 -12.85 60.70 -35.31
C ILE A 14 -13.83 60.72 -34.13
N LEU A 15 -14.72 59.73 -34.06
CA LEU A 15 -15.35 59.18 -32.83
C LEU A 15 -16.23 57.99 -33.29
N LEU A 16 -15.76 56.74 -33.21
CA LEU A 16 -15.81 55.78 -32.08
C LEU A 16 -17.10 54.94 -32.05
N LEU A 17 -16.89 53.62 -31.85
CA LEU A 17 -17.79 52.61 -31.26
C LEU A 17 -18.99 52.19 -32.16
N THR A 18 -19.24 50.92 -32.51
CA THR A 18 -19.04 49.62 -31.84
C THR A 18 -18.99 48.48 -32.88
N VAL A 19 -17.96 47.64 -32.86
CA VAL A 19 -18.02 46.31 -33.50
C VAL A 19 -18.28 45.30 -32.39
N GLY A 20 -19.46 44.70 -32.40
CA GLY A 20 -19.81 43.57 -31.55
C GLY A 20 -19.03 42.34 -31.98
N LEU A 21 -17.97 42.03 -31.25
CA LEU A 21 -17.27 40.75 -31.35
C LEU A 21 -17.95 39.78 -30.38
N VAL A 22 -18.73 38.85 -30.91
CA VAL A 22 -19.18 37.67 -30.17
C VAL A 22 -17.95 36.79 -29.96
N ILE A 23 -17.22 37.03 -28.87
CA ILE A 23 -16.23 36.08 -28.37
C ILE A 23 -17.04 34.98 -27.70
N VAL A 24 -17.13 33.83 -28.38
CA VAL A 24 -17.56 32.57 -27.77
C VAL A 24 -16.55 32.25 -26.67
N SER A 25 -16.90 32.60 -25.43
CA SER A 25 -16.18 32.20 -24.23
C SER A 25 -16.43 30.71 -23.97
N ALA A 26 -15.84 29.84 -24.79
CA ALA A 26 -15.56 28.48 -24.38
C ALA A 26 -14.32 28.53 -23.47
N ILE A 27 -14.51 29.04 -22.25
CA ILE A 27 -13.57 28.79 -21.16
C ILE A 27 -13.69 27.30 -20.91
N ILE A 28 -12.77 26.54 -21.53
CA ILE A 28 -12.48 25.17 -21.16
C ILE A 28 -12.04 25.24 -19.71
N PHE A 29 -12.97 25.04 -18.78
CA PHE A 29 -12.68 24.59 -17.43
C PHE A 29 -12.19 23.15 -17.54
N GLY A 30 -11.01 22.99 -18.15
CA GLY A 30 -10.18 21.83 -17.96
C GLY A 30 -9.76 21.87 -16.51
N SER A 31 -10.54 21.20 -15.65
CA SER A 31 -10.05 20.77 -14.36
C SER A 31 -8.75 20.01 -14.64
N LEU A 32 -7.62 20.66 -14.41
CA LEU A 32 -6.37 19.97 -14.15
C LEU A 32 -6.58 19.22 -12.83
N ARG A 33 -7.31 18.10 -12.88
CA ARG A 33 -7.09 17.02 -11.95
C ARG A 33 -5.67 16.60 -12.23
N LYS A 34 -4.74 17.13 -11.45
CA LYS A 34 -3.42 16.55 -11.28
C LYS A 34 -3.73 15.09 -10.95
N ALA A 35 -3.56 14.18 -11.90
CA ALA A 35 -3.68 12.77 -11.63
C ALA A 35 -2.73 12.53 -10.46
N THR A 36 -3.28 12.23 -9.29
CA THR A 36 -2.49 11.78 -8.16
C THR A 36 -1.71 10.60 -8.70
N ALA A 37 -0.38 10.71 -8.73
CA ALA A 37 0.46 9.61 -9.18
C ALA A 37 -0.01 8.36 -8.42
N ALA A 38 -0.21 7.25 -9.15
CA ALA A 38 -0.65 6.00 -8.54
C ALA A 38 0.28 5.66 -7.36
N SER A 39 -0.30 5.24 -6.23
CA SER A 39 0.46 4.91 -5.02
C SER A 39 1.58 3.94 -5.34
N VAL A 40 2.82 4.28 -4.95
CA VAL A 40 3.98 3.39 -5.11
C VAL A 40 3.81 2.09 -4.31
N HIS A 41 2.91 2.10 -3.33
CA HIS A 41 2.56 0.94 -2.52
C HIS A 41 1.58 0.00 -3.23
N LEU A 42 0.99 0.42 -4.34
CA LEU A 42 0.12 -0.39 -5.20
C LEU A 42 0.78 -0.68 -6.55
N THR A 43 2.11 -0.54 -6.67
CA THR A 43 2.83 -0.82 -7.91
C THR A 43 2.56 -2.23 -8.43
N MET A 44 2.49 -3.23 -7.55
CA MET A 44 2.20 -4.62 -7.94
C MET A 44 0.72 -4.89 -8.21
N GLY A 45 -0.19 -3.97 -7.87
CA GLY A 45 -1.63 -4.15 -8.10
C GLY A 45 -2.46 -3.90 -6.85
N ASN A 46 -3.77 -4.08 -6.99
CA ASN A 46 -4.76 -3.96 -5.91
C ASN A 46 -5.41 -5.33 -5.67
N PRO A 47 -4.93 -6.11 -4.67
CA PRO A 47 -5.23 -7.55 -4.57
C PRO A 47 -6.71 -7.91 -4.54
N SER A 48 -7.54 -7.08 -3.93
CA SER A 48 -8.97 -7.34 -3.75
C SER A 48 -9.87 -6.34 -4.49
N GLY A 49 -9.30 -5.49 -5.35
CA GLY A 49 -10.03 -4.39 -5.98
C GLY A 49 -10.62 -3.39 -4.96
N ALA A 50 -9.94 -3.17 -3.84
CA ALA A 50 -10.38 -2.26 -2.79
C ALA A 50 -10.57 -0.83 -3.32
N ILE A 51 -11.60 -0.12 -2.86
CA ILE A 51 -11.89 1.26 -3.26
C ILE A 51 -12.11 2.14 -2.03
N THR A 52 -11.80 3.43 -2.14
CA THR A 52 -12.05 4.43 -1.08
C THR A 52 -13.52 4.85 -1.12
N SER A 53 -14.41 3.93 -0.79
CA SER A 53 -15.87 4.14 -0.79
C SER A 53 -16.51 3.42 0.39
N THR A 54 -17.32 4.15 1.15
CA THR A 54 -18.10 3.58 2.27
C THR A 54 -19.15 2.56 1.80
N ALA A 55 -19.42 2.47 0.50
CA ALA A 55 -20.21 1.40 -0.10
C ALA A 55 -19.50 0.04 -0.12
N SER A 56 -18.18 0.01 0.13
CA SER A 56 -17.37 -1.21 0.27
C SER A 56 -16.70 -1.25 1.65
N PRO A 57 -17.48 -1.30 2.76
CA PRO A 57 -16.96 -1.12 4.11
C PRO A 57 -16.00 -2.22 4.54
N ASP A 58 -16.11 -3.40 3.94
CA ASP A 58 -15.25 -4.55 4.22
C ASP A 58 -14.08 -4.71 3.25
N ASN A 59 -13.91 -3.78 2.33
CA ASN A 59 -12.83 -3.75 1.35
C ASN A 59 -12.45 -2.29 1.04
N TYR A 60 -12.29 -1.50 2.09
CA TYR A 60 -12.13 -0.05 2.01
C TYR A 60 -10.66 0.32 1.83
N LEU A 61 -10.33 1.00 0.73
CA LEU A 61 -8.95 1.40 0.45
C LEU A 61 -8.56 2.65 1.25
N LEU A 62 -7.58 2.49 2.15
CA LEU A 62 -6.83 3.58 2.77
C LEU A 62 -5.47 3.67 2.07
N ASP A 63 -5.31 4.66 1.18
CA ASP A 63 -4.03 4.97 0.54
C ASP A 63 -3.28 6.01 1.37
N LYS A 64 -2.29 5.55 2.13
CA LYS A 64 -1.44 6.42 2.96
C LYS A 64 -0.09 6.58 2.28
N ALA A 65 0.60 7.68 2.60
CA ALA A 65 1.92 7.97 2.05
C ALA A 65 2.98 6.90 2.38
N GLN A 66 2.75 6.07 3.41
CA GLN A 66 3.70 5.06 3.88
C GLN A 66 3.36 3.64 3.45
N TYR A 67 2.09 3.34 3.18
CA TYR A 67 1.58 2.02 2.82
C TYR A 67 0.11 2.15 2.38
N ALA A 68 -0.39 1.18 1.61
CA ALA A 68 -1.79 1.07 1.22
C ALA A 68 -2.48 -0.06 2.00
N VAL A 69 -3.75 0.09 2.35
CA VAL A 69 -4.51 -0.88 3.14
C VAL A 69 -5.86 -1.15 2.50
N SER A 70 -6.24 -2.41 2.30
CA SER A 70 -7.66 -2.77 2.28
C SER A 70 -8.10 -3.06 3.70
N TYR A 71 -9.00 -2.24 4.23
CA TYR A 71 -9.52 -2.37 5.59
C TYR A 71 -10.89 -3.04 5.59
N SER A 72 -11.10 -3.97 6.54
CA SER A 72 -12.42 -4.53 6.81
C SER A 72 -13.03 -3.92 8.06
N ASN A 73 -14.12 -3.18 7.91
CA ASN A 73 -14.84 -2.58 9.02
C ASN A 73 -15.50 -3.62 9.95
N SER A 74 -15.99 -4.74 9.40
CA SER A 74 -16.60 -5.81 10.20
C SER A 74 -15.56 -6.57 11.03
N ARG A 75 -14.39 -6.89 10.43
CA ARG A 75 -13.29 -7.61 11.10
C ARG A 75 -12.44 -6.71 11.99
N ARG A 76 -12.45 -5.40 11.70
CA ARG A 76 -11.68 -4.33 12.35
C ARG A 76 -10.16 -4.53 12.27
N ILE A 77 -9.71 -5.19 11.20
CA ILE A 77 -8.31 -5.45 10.86
C ILE A 77 -8.13 -5.25 9.34
N PRO A 78 -6.90 -5.05 8.84
CA PRO A 78 -6.66 -5.08 7.40
C PRO A 78 -6.98 -6.46 6.80
N ASN A 79 -7.56 -6.47 5.60
CA ASN A 79 -7.56 -7.63 4.71
C ASN A 79 -6.14 -7.89 4.20
N TRP A 80 -5.49 -6.82 3.77
CA TRP A 80 -4.09 -6.77 3.39
C TRP A 80 -3.54 -5.35 3.56
N VAL A 81 -2.23 -5.26 3.76
CA VAL A 81 -1.43 -4.04 3.70
C VAL A 81 -0.34 -4.25 2.67
N SER A 82 -0.14 -3.27 1.79
CA SER A 82 0.87 -3.29 0.73
C SER A 82 1.82 -2.12 0.91
N TRP A 83 3.12 -2.33 0.73
CA TRP A 83 4.12 -1.28 0.85
C TRP A 83 5.35 -1.54 -0.02
N GLN A 84 6.03 -0.43 -0.36
CA GLN A 84 7.35 -0.49 -0.97
C GLN A 84 8.39 -0.45 0.14
N LEU A 85 9.47 -1.23 0.01
CA LEU A 85 10.64 -1.13 0.87
C LEU A 85 11.89 -1.00 0.00
N ASN A 86 12.64 0.08 0.22
CA ASN A 86 13.94 0.33 -0.40
C ASN A 86 14.74 1.23 0.55
N GLN A 87 15.99 1.56 0.18
CA GLN A 87 16.90 2.32 1.04
C GLN A 87 16.34 3.67 1.49
N SER A 88 15.47 4.33 0.70
CA SER A 88 14.92 5.65 1.03
C SER A 88 13.90 5.65 2.17
N TRP A 89 13.32 4.49 2.49
CA TRP A 89 12.40 4.31 3.61
C TRP A 89 13.13 4.05 4.93
N LEU A 90 14.42 3.74 4.86
CA LEU A 90 15.28 3.42 5.99
C LEU A 90 16.10 4.64 6.43
N GLY A 91 16.31 4.77 7.72
CA GLY A 91 17.09 5.82 8.36
C GLY A 91 17.36 5.50 9.82
N SER A 92 17.63 6.52 10.63
CA SER A 92 18.00 6.39 12.05
C SER A 92 16.88 6.77 13.02
N THR A 93 15.65 6.99 12.54
CA THR A 93 14.54 7.39 13.40
C THR A 93 14.21 6.29 14.41
N PRO A 94 14.17 6.60 15.71
CA PRO A 94 13.74 5.65 16.74
C PRO A 94 12.29 5.20 16.53
N ARG A 95 11.97 4.02 17.03
CA ARG A 95 10.60 3.49 17.08
C ARG A 95 9.72 4.39 17.96
N GLN A 96 8.58 4.85 17.45
CA GLN A 96 7.71 5.81 18.14
C GLN A 96 6.83 5.18 19.24
N ASN A 97 6.42 3.91 19.08
CA ASN A 97 5.60 3.18 20.05
C ASN A 97 4.25 3.86 20.40
N ASP A 98 3.71 4.67 19.49
CA ASP A 98 2.52 5.51 19.67
C ASP A 98 1.26 4.88 19.05
N PHE A 99 0.94 3.64 19.48
CA PHE A 99 -0.26 2.92 19.04
C PHE A 99 -1.53 3.76 19.22
N ARG A 100 -2.24 4.04 18.13
CA ARG A 100 -3.41 4.92 18.16
C ARG A 100 -4.45 4.60 17.11
N ALA A 101 -5.68 5.00 17.42
CA ALA A 101 -6.78 4.99 16.49
C ALA A 101 -6.45 5.76 15.20
N ASP A 102 -6.95 5.26 14.09
CA ASP A 102 -6.87 5.94 12.81
C ASP A 102 -8.10 6.85 12.62
N THR A 103 -7.90 8.14 12.83
CA THR A 103 -8.96 9.15 12.74
C THR A 103 -9.41 9.42 11.30
N THR A 104 -8.75 8.82 10.31
CA THR A 104 -9.13 8.93 8.88
C THR A 104 -10.20 7.91 8.47
N LEU A 105 -10.57 6.97 9.35
CA LEU A 105 -11.68 6.06 9.10
C LEU A 105 -13.01 6.83 8.95
N PRO A 106 -13.93 6.37 8.09
CA PRO A 106 -15.23 6.99 7.92
C PRO A 106 -15.99 7.21 9.23
N SER A 107 -16.76 8.31 9.29
CA SER A 107 -17.57 8.64 10.46
C SER A 107 -18.52 7.50 10.82
N GLY A 108 -18.63 7.21 12.12
CA GLY A 108 -19.45 6.13 12.66
C GLY A 108 -18.77 4.75 12.67
N TRP A 109 -17.61 4.58 12.01
CA TRP A 109 -16.86 3.34 12.11
C TRP A 109 -16.13 3.25 13.44
N TYR A 110 -15.99 2.02 13.95
CA TYR A 110 -15.26 1.79 15.19
C TYR A 110 -13.77 1.99 14.96
N GLN A 111 -13.19 3.00 15.61
CA GLN A 111 -11.75 3.21 15.57
C GLN A 111 -11.09 2.35 16.65
N VAL A 112 -10.41 1.30 16.22
CA VAL A 112 -9.66 0.41 17.11
C VAL A 112 -8.61 1.21 17.88
N THR A 113 -8.52 0.96 19.18
CA THR A 113 -7.59 1.63 20.08
C THR A 113 -6.60 0.64 20.68
N THR A 114 -5.56 1.17 21.33
CA THR A 114 -4.60 0.33 22.04
C THR A 114 -5.26 -0.51 23.15
N SER A 115 -6.25 0.03 23.88
CA SER A 115 -6.89 -0.69 24.99
C SER A 115 -7.67 -1.93 24.55
N ASP A 116 -8.13 -1.98 23.30
CA ASP A 116 -8.84 -3.15 22.76
C ASP A 116 -7.97 -4.42 22.73
N TYR A 117 -6.65 -4.28 22.70
CA TYR A 117 -5.70 -5.40 22.73
C TYR A 117 -5.21 -5.75 24.13
N THR A 118 -5.36 -4.86 25.10
CA THR A 118 -4.83 -5.04 26.46
C THR A 118 -5.51 -6.23 27.14
N GLY A 119 -4.71 -7.15 27.68
CA GLY A 119 -5.21 -8.35 28.36
C GLY A 119 -5.75 -9.44 27.44
N SER A 120 -5.65 -9.28 26.11
CA SER A 120 -6.18 -10.26 25.15
C SER A 120 -5.31 -11.51 24.97
N GLY A 121 -4.05 -11.47 25.37
CA GLY A 121 -3.06 -12.52 25.08
C GLY A 121 -2.44 -12.45 23.68
N TYR A 122 -2.85 -11.48 22.85
CA TYR A 122 -2.29 -11.23 21.52
C TYR A 122 -1.45 -9.96 21.50
N ASP A 123 -0.36 -10.00 20.73
CA ASP A 123 0.44 -8.82 20.40
C ASP A 123 -0.32 -7.91 19.43
N ARG A 124 0.09 -6.64 19.42
CA ARG A 124 -0.27 -5.67 18.38
C ARG A 124 0.66 -5.88 17.17
N GLY A 125 0.34 -6.90 16.38
CA GLY A 125 1.13 -7.34 15.23
C GLY A 125 1.05 -6.36 14.06
N HIS A 126 2.20 -5.88 13.58
CA HIS A 126 2.24 -4.96 12.44
C HIS A 126 2.19 -5.74 11.13
N MET A 127 1.46 -5.22 10.13
CA MET A 127 1.61 -5.69 8.76
C MET A 127 2.78 -4.97 8.07
N CYS A 128 2.72 -3.65 7.93
CA CYS A 128 3.90 -2.83 7.60
C CYS A 128 4.69 -2.54 8.88
N PRO A 129 5.90 -3.08 9.07
CA PRO A 129 6.61 -2.99 10.33
C PRO A 129 7.23 -1.61 10.55
N SER A 130 7.36 -1.20 11.82
CA SER A 130 8.03 0.06 12.20
C SER A 130 9.45 0.16 11.63
N ALA A 131 10.20 -0.94 11.62
CA ALA A 131 11.59 -0.93 11.16
C ALA A 131 11.74 -0.68 9.64
N ASP A 132 10.66 -0.78 8.88
CA ASP A 132 10.63 -0.46 7.45
C ASP A 132 10.37 1.03 7.19
N ARG A 133 10.09 1.82 8.23
CA ARG A 133 9.80 3.25 8.16
C ARG A 133 10.63 4.01 9.18
N THR A 134 11.93 4.13 8.94
CA THR A 134 12.88 4.77 9.87
C THR A 134 13.52 6.03 9.29
N ASN A 135 13.08 6.48 8.12
CA ASN A 135 13.55 7.71 7.47
C ASN A 135 12.98 9.01 8.10
N SER A 136 11.86 8.96 8.81
CA SER A 136 11.32 10.10 9.55
C SER A 136 10.39 9.69 10.69
N VAL A 137 10.21 10.58 11.67
CA VAL A 137 9.26 10.40 12.80
C VAL A 137 7.85 10.20 12.28
N THR A 138 7.42 10.98 11.30
CA THR A 138 6.09 10.88 10.69
C THR A 138 5.87 9.51 10.05
N ASN A 139 6.85 9.01 9.29
CA ASN A 139 6.71 7.72 8.62
C ASN A 139 6.73 6.57 9.61
N ASN A 140 7.57 6.64 10.65
CA ASN A 140 7.60 5.62 11.69
C ASN A 140 6.28 5.60 12.49
N SER A 141 5.83 6.76 12.97
CA SER A 141 4.58 6.92 13.72
C SER A 141 3.37 6.42 12.92
N ALA A 142 3.36 6.56 11.59
CA ALA A 142 2.27 6.04 10.76
C ALA A 142 2.10 4.52 10.88
N THR A 143 3.17 3.76 11.14
CA THR A 143 3.08 2.29 11.30
C THR A 143 2.31 1.85 12.55
N PHE A 144 2.13 2.76 13.52
CA PHE A 144 1.42 2.53 14.78
C PHE A 144 -0.10 2.84 14.72
N LEU A 145 -0.63 3.19 13.54
CA LEU A 145 -2.07 3.28 13.34
C LEU A 145 -2.71 1.89 13.43
N MET A 146 -3.79 1.75 14.21
CA MET A 146 -4.42 0.43 14.43
C MET A 146 -5.03 -0.19 13.15
N THR A 147 -5.19 0.58 12.06
CA THR A 147 -5.55 0.07 10.73
C THR A 147 -4.46 -0.78 10.06
N ASN A 148 -3.22 -0.73 10.58
CA ASN A 148 -2.08 -1.56 10.18
C ASN A 148 -1.85 -2.77 11.12
N ILE A 149 -2.71 -2.96 12.12
CA ILE A 149 -2.48 -3.90 13.22
C ILE A 149 -3.46 -5.07 13.18
N VAL A 150 -2.97 -6.28 13.46
CA VAL A 150 -3.77 -7.49 13.69
C VAL A 150 -3.47 -8.09 15.07
N PRO A 151 -4.41 -8.82 15.70
CA PRO A 151 -4.11 -9.68 16.84
C PRO A 151 -3.17 -10.81 16.40
N GLN A 152 -1.91 -10.76 16.80
CA GLN A 152 -0.88 -11.72 16.40
C GLN A 152 -0.37 -12.49 17.61
N ALA A 153 -0.27 -13.81 17.50
CA ALA A 153 0.32 -14.63 18.56
C ALA A 153 1.77 -14.21 18.79
N ALA A 154 2.17 -14.06 20.06
CA ALA A 154 3.50 -13.59 20.43
C ALA A 154 4.64 -14.41 19.81
N ASP A 155 4.49 -15.73 19.72
CA ASP A 155 5.50 -16.59 19.07
C ASP A 155 5.56 -16.43 17.55
N ASN A 156 4.46 -16.05 16.91
CA ASN A 156 4.45 -15.66 15.51
C ASN A 156 5.16 -14.30 15.35
N ASN A 157 4.66 -13.26 16.03
CA ASN A 157 5.13 -11.88 15.95
C ASN A 157 6.62 -11.73 16.28
N GLN A 158 7.08 -12.34 17.37
CA GLN A 158 8.44 -12.17 17.90
C GLN A 158 9.41 -13.24 17.40
N GLY A 159 8.91 -14.27 16.70
CA GLY A 159 9.69 -15.35 16.12
C GLY A 159 9.85 -15.20 14.61
N TYR A 160 9.37 -16.20 13.86
CA TYR A 160 9.55 -16.28 12.41
C TYR A 160 9.04 -15.07 11.63
N TRP A 161 8.02 -14.35 12.11
CA TRP A 161 7.56 -13.13 11.42
C TRP A 161 8.63 -12.03 11.51
N ALA A 162 9.16 -11.78 12.71
CA ALA A 162 10.25 -10.83 12.92
C ALA A 162 11.55 -11.24 12.20
N GLU A 163 11.85 -12.55 12.12
CA GLU A 163 12.98 -13.06 11.36
C GLU A 163 12.85 -12.76 9.85
N LEU A 164 11.68 -13.01 9.26
CA LEU A 164 11.42 -12.66 7.86
C LEU A 164 11.48 -11.14 7.64
N GLU A 165 10.96 -10.34 8.56
CA GLU A 165 11.08 -8.88 8.51
C GLU A 165 12.55 -8.42 8.57
N ASN A 166 13.40 -9.09 9.33
CA ASN A 166 14.83 -8.79 9.33
C ASN A 166 15.48 -9.19 8.00
N TYR A 167 15.06 -10.32 7.43
CA TYR A 167 15.56 -10.79 6.15
C TYR A 167 15.17 -9.88 4.98
N GLU A 168 13.92 -9.41 4.91
CA GLU A 168 13.50 -8.49 3.85
C GLU A 168 14.29 -7.18 3.90
N ARG A 169 14.59 -6.67 5.11
CA ARG A 169 15.47 -5.50 5.27
C ARG A 169 16.91 -5.80 4.86
N SER A 170 17.45 -7.00 5.12
CA SER A 170 18.82 -7.34 4.71
C SER A 170 18.97 -7.38 3.18
N LEU A 171 17.94 -7.83 2.46
CA LEU A 171 17.92 -7.76 0.98
C LEU A 171 18.04 -6.31 0.48
N VAL A 172 17.44 -5.36 1.20
CA VAL A 172 17.57 -3.94 0.87
C VAL A 172 18.95 -3.41 1.24
N THR A 173 19.38 -3.57 2.49
CA THR A 173 20.60 -2.92 2.99
C THR A 173 21.88 -3.57 2.48
N ASN A 174 21.89 -4.89 2.30
CA ASN A 174 23.09 -5.66 1.98
C ASN A 174 23.16 -6.03 0.49
N ASN A 175 22.01 -6.17 -0.17
CA ASN A 175 21.95 -6.59 -1.58
C ASN A 175 21.43 -5.48 -2.51
N GLY A 176 21.14 -4.29 -1.99
CA GLY A 176 20.72 -3.12 -2.79
C GLY A 176 19.40 -3.34 -3.54
N LYS A 177 18.51 -4.19 -2.99
CA LYS A 177 17.23 -4.52 -3.62
C LYS A 177 16.16 -3.49 -3.28
N GLU A 178 15.14 -3.49 -4.14
CA GLU A 178 13.86 -2.85 -3.88
C GLU A 178 12.81 -3.95 -3.76
N LEU A 179 11.96 -3.84 -2.75
CA LEU A 179 10.94 -4.83 -2.45
C LEU A 179 9.56 -4.20 -2.56
N TYR A 180 8.62 -4.98 -3.06
CA TYR A 180 7.19 -4.69 -2.95
C TYR A 180 6.58 -5.80 -2.11
N VAL A 181 6.04 -5.43 -0.95
CA VAL A 181 5.61 -6.36 0.09
C VAL A 181 4.11 -6.22 0.30
N ILE A 182 3.41 -7.35 0.36
CA ILE A 182 1.98 -7.45 0.66
C ILE A 182 1.81 -8.44 1.80
N ALA A 183 1.17 -8.04 2.89
CA ALA A 183 0.92 -8.90 4.05
C ALA A 183 -0.52 -8.75 4.54
N GLY A 184 -1.05 -9.80 5.17
CA GLY A 184 -2.42 -9.77 5.69
C GLY A 184 -2.78 -11.03 6.47
N GLY A 185 -4.06 -11.16 6.80
CA GLY A 185 -4.57 -12.31 7.54
C GLY A 185 -5.93 -12.78 7.06
N TYR A 186 -6.16 -14.09 7.12
CA TYR A 186 -7.43 -14.72 6.75
C TYR A 186 -7.85 -15.77 7.77
N GLY A 187 -9.10 -16.24 7.64
CA GLY A 187 -9.76 -17.09 8.62
C GLY A 187 -10.03 -16.36 9.95
N SER A 188 -10.53 -17.11 10.94
CA SER A 188 -10.85 -16.59 12.27
C SER A 188 -10.56 -17.62 13.36
N LEU A 189 -9.93 -17.18 14.45
CA LEU A 189 -9.81 -17.92 15.72
C LEU A 189 -10.73 -17.34 16.80
N GLY A 190 -11.80 -16.67 16.38
CA GLY A 190 -12.65 -15.86 17.25
C GLY A 190 -12.24 -14.39 17.27
N THR A 191 -12.47 -13.74 18.40
CA THR A 191 -12.38 -12.27 18.51
C THR A 191 -11.83 -11.83 19.86
N ILE A 192 -11.15 -10.69 19.88
CA ILE A 192 -10.80 -9.94 21.09
C ILE A 192 -11.74 -8.74 21.28
N ALA A 193 -11.55 -7.98 22.36
CA ALA A 193 -12.28 -6.73 22.63
C ALA A 193 -13.81 -6.89 22.65
N ASN A 194 -14.30 -7.94 23.34
CA ASN A 194 -15.73 -8.24 23.46
C ASN A 194 -16.43 -8.42 22.10
N GLY A 195 -15.85 -9.21 21.20
CA GLY A 195 -16.46 -9.49 19.89
C GLY A 195 -16.12 -8.50 18.79
N LYS A 196 -15.30 -7.47 19.06
CA LYS A 196 -15.06 -6.41 18.09
C LYS A 196 -14.01 -6.80 17.05
N ILE A 197 -12.86 -7.32 17.47
CA ILE A 197 -11.70 -7.44 16.57
C ILE A 197 -11.48 -8.90 16.27
N THR A 198 -11.50 -9.26 14.99
CA THR A 198 -11.24 -10.62 14.54
C THR A 198 -9.78 -10.99 14.76
N ILE A 199 -9.54 -12.18 15.31
CA ILE A 199 -8.21 -12.79 15.34
C ILE A 199 -8.05 -13.58 14.03
N PRO A 200 -7.14 -13.19 13.11
CA PRO A 200 -6.90 -13.99 11.91
C PRO A 200 -6.37 -15.37 12.29
N ALA A 201 -6.83 -16.42 11.62
CA ALA A 201 -6.32 -17.76 11.88
C ALA A 201 -4.95 -18.00 11.27
N ARG A 202 -4.67 -17.31 10.17
CA ARG A 202 -3.43 -17.42 9.42
C ARG A 202 -2.98 -16.05 8.94
N LEU A 203 -1.67 -15.86 8.87
CA LEU A 203 -1.02 -14.65 8.39
C LEU A 203 -0.14 -15.00 7.20
N PHE A 204 -0.22 -14.19 6.15
CA PHE A 204 0.57 -14.35 4.94
C PHE A 204 1.43 -13.12 4.67
N LYS A 205 2.53 -13.33 3.95
CA LYS A 205 3.35 -12.25 3.39
C LYS A 205 3.89 -12.69 2.03
N ILE A 206 3.84 -11.78 1.06
CA ILE A 206 4.38 -11.90 -0.30
C ILE A 206 5.40 -10.78 -0.49
N ILE A 207 6.62 -11.12 -0.88
CA ILE A 207 7.73 -10.19 -1.11
C ILE A 207 8.23 -10.38 -2.54
N VAL A 208 8.05 -9.36 -3.38
CA VAL A 208 8.61 -9.32 -4.73
C VAL A 208 9.96 -8.62 -4.69
N VAL A 209 11.04 -9.31 -5.05
CA VAL A 209 12.41 -8.80 -4.98
C VAL A 209 12.86 -8.27 -6.35
N THR A 210 12.97 -6.95 -6.48
CA THR A 210 13.36 -6.29 -7.73
C THR A 210 14.68 -5.53 -7.61
N ASN A 211 15.20 -5.07 -8.74
CA ASN A 211 16.21 -4.01 -8.74
C ASN A 211 15.51 -2.64 -8.58
N PRO A 212 16.15 -1.66 -7.93
CA PRO A 212 15.54 -0.36 -7.69
C PRO A 212 15.06 0.35 -8.95
N GLY A 213 13.86 0.94 -8.89
CA GLY A 213 13.33 1.81 -9.95
C GLY A 213 12.75 1.07 -11.16
N THR A 214 12.68 -0.27 -11.11
CA THR A 214 12.16 -1.08 -12.21
C THR A 214 10.63 -1.23 -12.17
N GLY A 215 10.02 -1.13 -10.98
CA GLY A 215 8.57 -1.27 -10.79
C GLY A 215 8.01 -2.61 -11.28
N ALA A 216 6.70 -2.66 -11.54
CA ALA A 216 6.04 -3.88 -12.05
C ALA A 216 6.58 -4.32 -13.43
N ALA A 217 6.99 -3.38 -14.28
CA ALA A 217 7.59 -3.68 -15.58
C ALA A 217 8.96 -4.39 -15.49
N GLY A 218 9.62 -4.30 -14.33
CA GLY A 218 10.86 -5.02 -14.05
C GLY A 218 10.68 -6.49 -13.66
N VAL A 219 9.44 -6.91 -13.38
CA VAL A 219 9.12 -8.27 -12.94
C VAL A 219 9.08 -9.19 -14.16
N ASN A 220 9.83 -10.28 -14.11
CA ASN A 220 9.89 -11.31 -15.13
C ASN A 220 9.85 -12.71 -14.50
N THR A 221 9.87 -13.75 -15.32
CA THR A 221 9.74 -15.15 -14.88
C THR A 221 10.88 -15.63 -13.96
N SER A 222 11.99 -14.91 -13.90
CA SER A 222 13.13 -15.18 -13.02
C SER A 222 13.16 -14.27 -11.78
N THR A 223 12.19 -13.37 -11.61
CA THR A 223 12.08 -12.51 -10.43
C THR A 223 11.81 -13.38 -9.20
N ARG A 224 12.61 -13.20 -8.16
CA ARG A 224 12.40 -13.91 -6.89
C ARG A 224 11.17 -13.36 -6.19
N VAL A 225 10.21 -14.24 -5.91
CA VAL A 225 9.04 -13.97 -5.08
C VAL A 225 9.08 -14.88 -3.87
N ILE A 226 9.03 -14.30 -2.67
CA ILE A 226 8.96 -15.05 -1.41
C ILE A 226 7.54 -14.95 -0.90
N ALA A 227 6.84 -16.09 -0.80
CA ALA A 227 5.51 -16.17 -0.22
C ALA A 227 5.54 -17.11 1.00
N ILE A 228 5.02 -16.64 2.13
CA ILE A 228 4.82 -17.45 3.33
C ILE A 228 3.37 -17.44 3.79
N ASP A 229 2.94 -18.52 4.44
CA ASP A 229 1.63 -18.66 5.06
C ASP A 229 1.78 -19.37 6.42
N THR A 230 1.54 -18.62 7.48
CA THR A 230 1.83 -19.03 8.87
C THR A 230 0.56 -19.19 9.70
N PRO A 231 0.50 -20.18 10.60
CA PRO A 231 -0.57 -20.24 11.60
C PRO A 231 -0.42 -19.09 12.61
N ASN A 232 -1.51 -18.47 13.03
CA ASN A 232 -1.49 -17.44 14.07
C ASN A 232 -1.61 -18.07 15.48
N THR A 233 -0.64 -18.93 15.83
CA THR A 233 -0.66 -19.75 17.05
C THR A 233 0.64 -19.63 17.84
N GLN A 234 0.58 -20.00 19.12
CA GLN A 234 1.76 -20.13 19.97
C GLN A 234 2.49 -21.46 19.70
N GLY A 235 3.71 -21.62 20.24
CA GLY A 235 4.45 -22.88 20.24
C GLY A 235 5.40 -23.10 19.05
N SER A 236 5.69 -22.06 18.26
CA SER A 236 6.56 -22.17 17.08
C SER A 236 7.56 -21.03 16.93
N ARG A 237 7.91 -20.35 18.04
CA ARG A 237 8.78 -19.16 18.02
C ARG A 237 10.12 -19.39 17.32
N SER A 238 10.74 -20.55 17.54
CA SER A 238 12.07 -20.89 17.02
C SER A 238 12.05 -21.63 15.67
N VAL A 239 10.88 -21.78 15.04
CA VAL A 239 10.79 -22.41 13.73
C VAL A 239 11.29 -21.41 12.70
N ASN A 240 12.21 -21.83 11.82
CA ASN A 240 12.68 -20.99 10.72
C ASN A 240 11.50 -20.63 9.79
N TRP A 241 11.37 -19.35 9.43
CA TRP A 241 10.26 -18.86 8.59
C TRP A 241 10.16 -19.57 7.23
N GLY A 242 11.29 -20.08 6.70
CA GLY A 242 11.37 -20.83 5.45
C GLY A 242 10.52 -22.11 5.45
N ASN A 243 10.21 -22.67 6.62
CA ASN A 243 9.34 -23.83 6.74
C ASN A 243 7.86 -23.51 6.43
N PHE A 244 7.50 -22.23 6.36
CA PHE A 244 6.15 -21.76 6.04
C PHE A 244 6.03 -21.24 4.61
N ARG A 245 7.04 -21.46 3.77
CA ARG A 245 6.99 -21.06 2.35
C ARG A 245 5.85 -21.77 1.62
N THR A 246 5.23 -21.03 0.72
CA THR A 246 4.16 -21.50 -0.15
C THR A 246 4.24 -20.77 -1.49
N THR A 247 3.26 -20.99 -2.35
CA THR A 247 3.11 -20.28 -3.63
C THR A 247 2.17 -19.08 -3.44
N VAL A 248 2.25 -18.08 -4.33
CA VAL A 248 1.26 -16.99 -4.33
C VAL A 248 -0.11 -17.57 -4.68
N ASP A 249 -0.20 -18.49 -5.66
CA ASP A 249 -1.43 -19.21 -6.02
C ASP A 249 -2.13 -19.84 -4.80
N SER A 250 -1.36 -20.42 -3.88
CA SER A 250 -1.88 -21.02 -2.65
C SER A 250 -2.52 -19.97 -1.74
N ILE A 251 -1.92 -18.78 -1.64
CA ILE A 251 -2.50 -17.67 -0.86
C ILE A 251 -3.74 -17.12 -1.56
N GLU A 252 -3.72 -16.97 -2.89
CA GLU A 252 -4.88 -16.55 -3.69
C GLU A 252 -6.06 -17.50 -3.51
N SER A 253 -5.82 -18.81 -3.60
CA SER A 253 -6.87 -19.83 -3.43
C SER A 253 -7.57 -19.76 -2.07
N LYS A 254 -6.87 -19.28 -1.02
CA LYS A 254 -7.40 -19.17 0.35
C LYS A 254 -8.04 -17.82 0.64
N THR A 255 -7.65 -16.78 -0.09
CA THR A 255 -8.09 -15.40 0.15
C THR A 255 -9.13 -14.91 -0.86
N GLY A 256 -9.14 -15.48 -2.07
CA GLY A 256 -9.93 -15.00 -3.21
C GLY A 256 -9.37 -13.71 -3.83
N TYR A 257 -8.13 -13.34 -3.53
CA TYR A 257 -7.46 -12.17 -4.08
C TYR A 257 -6.67 -12.53 -5.35
N ASP A 258 -6.34 -11.51 -6.15
CA ASP A 258 -5.48 -11.55 -7.33
C ASP A 258 -4.26 -10.65 -7.05
N PHE A 259 -3.20 -11.26 -6.54
CA PHE A 259 -1.97 -10.56 -6.23
C PHE A 259 -1.17 -10.29 -7.51
N LEU A 260 -0.26 -9.31 -7.43
CA LEU A 260 0.61 -8.97 -8.56
C LEU A 260 -0.14 -8.62 -9.86
N SER A 261 -1.42 -8.22 -9.79
CA SER A 261 -2.32 -7.94 -10.93
C SER A 261 -1.81 -6.89 -11.95
N ASN A 262 -0.76 -6.11 -11.62
CA ASN A 262 -0.10 -5.22 -12.58
C ASN A 262 1.07 -5.87 -13.34
N VAL A 263 1.45 -7.11 -13.01
CA VAL A 263 2.45 -7.92 -13.71
C VAL A 263 1.75 -8.67 -14.85
N SER A 264 2.42 -8.88 -15.99
CA SER A 264 1.79 -9.60 -17.11
C SER A 264 1.39 -11.02 -16.71
N SER A 265 0.22 -11.47 -17.15
CA SER A 265 -0.32 -12.81 -16.82
C SER A 265 0.62 -13.97 -17.18
N SER A 266 1.41 -13.85 -18.25
CA SER A 266 2.41 -14.86 -18.62
C SER A 266 3.57 -14.97 -17.61
N VAL A 267 3.90 -13.88 -16.92
CA VAL A 267 4.92 -13.86 -15.87
C VAL A 267 4.32 -14.34 -14.55
N GLN A 268 3.13 -13.86 -14.19
CA GLN A 268 2.35 -14.32 -13.02
C GLN A 268 2.26 -15.84 -12.98
N ALA A 269 1.83 -16.47 -14.08
CA ALA A 269 1.70 -17.92 -14.20
C ALA A 269 2.97 -18.72 -13.81
N VAL A 270 4.15 -18.11 -13.91
CA VAL A 270 5.43 -18.73 -13.51
C VAL A 270 5.78 -18.36 -12.07
N ILE A 271 5.79 -17.08 -11.73
CA ILE A 271 6.31 -16.63 -10.43
C ILE A 271 5.34 -16.94 -9.28
N GLU A 272 4.04 -17.01 -9.55
CA GLU A 272 3.00 -17.23 -8.54
C GLU A 272 2.83 -18.69 -8.20
N SER A 273 3.15 -19.60 -9.13
CA SER A 273 3.13 -21.05 -8.94
C SER A 273 4.44 -21.62 -8.37
N THR A 274 5.48 -20.80 -8.24
CA THR A 274 6.81 -21.22 -7.76
C THR A 274 6.97 -21.00 -6.26
N VAL A 275 7.47 -22.01 -5.54
CA VAL A 275 7.89 -21.87 -4.13
C VAL A 275 9.33 -21.36 -4.08
N ASP A 276 9.60 -20.30 -3.31
CA ASP A 276 10.96 -19.80 -3.09
C ASP A 276 11.88 -20.89 -2.49
N THR A 277 13.04 -21.10 -3.11
CA THR A 277 14.09 -21.97 -2.59
C THR A 277 15.35 -21.21 -2.20
N GLY A 278 15.29 -19.87 -2.16
CA GLY A 278 16.42 -19.04 -1.79
C GLY A 278 16.79 -19.11 -0.31
N PRO A 279 17.81 -18.33 0.13
CA PRO A 279 18.24 -18.28 1.53
C PRO A 279 17.14 -17.77 2.48
N THR A 280 17.24 -18.16 3.77
CA THR A 280 16.37 -17.69 4.85
C THR A 280 17.01 -16.67 5.78
N GLN A 281 18.31 -16.39 5.58
CA GLN A 281 19.16 -15.56 6.42
C GLN A 281 20.28 -14.96 5.56
#